data_AF-A0A3P6E1N0-F1
#
_entry.id   AF-A0A3P6E1N0-F1
#
_cell.length_a   1.000
_cell.length_b   1.000
_cell.length_c   1.000
_cell.angle_alpha   90.00
_cell.angle_beta   90.00
_cell.angle_gamma   90.00
#
_symmetry.space_group_name_H-M   'P 1'
#
loop_
_entity.id
_entity.type
_entity.pdbx_description
1 polymer ?
#
loop_
_entity_poly.entity_id
_entity_poly.type
_entity_poly.pdbx_seq_one_letter_code
_entity_poly.pdbx_strand_id
1 'polypeptide(L)'
;TVLKDSLDGNGRVMVDEHFRVKDRKNEFAIGDITNIPFISLSFNLPNSYSTAVKNIKVMISGGKRKKLSTYKPGSEIAIVSLGRKDSVAQFPFVTVVGCLPGLIKSKDLFVGKTRKARGLSPKLVQG
;
A
#
# COMPACT_ATOMS: atom_id res chain seq x y z
N THR A 1 21.11 -2.79 -17.56
CA THR A 1 20.96 -2.90 -16.10
C THR A 1 20.58 -4.32 -15.74
N VAL A 2 20.82 -4.77 -14.50
CA VAL A 2 20.58 -6.15 -14.04
C VAL A 2 19.09 -6.56 -14.10
N LEU A 3 18.17 -5.60 -14.03
CA LEU A 3 16.72 -5.84 -14.00
C LEU A 3 16.01 -5.65 -15.35
N LYS A 4 16.73 -5.46 -16.46
CA LYS A 4 16.14 -5.05 -17.75
C LYS A 4 15.00 -5.98 -18.22
N ASP A 5 15.15 -7.28 -18.03
CA ASP A 5 14.15 -8.30 -18.44
C ASP A 5 13.00 -8.47 -17.42
N SER A 6 13.13 -7.83 -16.26
CA SER A 6 12.16 -7.83 -15.17
C SER A 6 11.37 -6.52 -15.11
N LEU A 7 11.44 -5.65 -16.13
CA LEU A 7 10.64 -4.43 -16.23
C LEU A 7 9.46 -4.59 -17.18
N ASP A 8 8.32 -3.99 -16.84
CA ASP A 8 7.19 -3.86 -17.77
C ASP A 8 7.44 -2.76 -18.81
N GLY A 9 6.49 -2.57 -19.74
CA GLY A 9 6.58 -1.55 -20.79
C GLY A 9 6.66 -0.10 -20.28
N ASN A 10 6.36 0.14 -19.00
CA ASN A 10 6.44 1.45 -18.34
C ASN A 10 7.69 1.58 -17.45
N GLY A 11 8.61 0.61 -17.46
CA GLY A 11 9.81 0.62 -16.64
C GLY A 11 9.58 0.22 -15.17
N ARG A 12 8.44 -0.38 -14.82
CA ARG A 12 8.16 -0.85 -13.45
C ARG A 12 8.63 -2.29 -13.26
N VAL A 13 9.12 -2.60 -12.07
CA VAL A 13 9.56 -3.95 -11.71
C VAL A 13 8.37 -4.90 -11.69
N MET A 14 8.40 -5.90 -12.56
CA MET A 14 7.41 -6.98 -12.59
C MET A 14 7.58 -7.88 -11.38
N VAL A 15 6.51 -8.02 -10.60
CA VAL A 15 6.47 -8.93 -9.46
C VAL A 15 5.29 -9.88 -9.53
N ASP A 16 5.41 -11.04 -8.88
CA ASP A 16 4.30 -11.95 -8.67
C ASP A 16 3.44 -11.55 -7.45
N GLU A 17 2.39 -12.33 -7.20
CA GLU A 17 1.47 -12.14 -6.07
C GLU A 17 2.13 -12.29 -4.68
N HIS A 18 3.39 -12.74 -4.61
CA HIS A 18 4.17 -12.85 -3.39
C HIS A 18 5.20 -11.72 -3.25
N PHE A 19 5.17 -10.72 -4.15
CA PHE A 19 6.12 -9.62 -4.29
C PHE A 19 7.52 -10.03 -4.75
N ARG A 20 7.67 -11.19 -5.41
CA ARG A 20 8.97 -11.63 -5.95
C ARG A 20 9.17 -11.09 -7.35
N VAL A 21 10.38 -10.63 -7.64
CA VAL A 21 10.76 -10.14 -8.98
C VAL A 21 10.62 -11.28 -10.00
N LYS A 22 10.07 -10.96 -11.18
CA LYS A 22 9.89 -11.92 -12.27
C LYS A 22 11.22 -12.66 -12.55
N ASP A 23 11.12 -13.99 -12.66
CA ASP A 23 12.23 -14.92 -12.90
C ASP A 23 13.30 -14.98 -11.80
N ARG A 24 13.02 -14.41 -10.62
CA ARG A 24 13.94 -14.39 -9.48
C ARG A 24 13.28 -14.93 -8.21
N LYS A 25 13.92 -15.91 -7.59
CA LYS A 25 13.34 -16.64 -6.44
C LYS A 25 13.62 -15.97 -5.09
N ASN A 26 14.65 -15.13 -5.02
CA ASN A 26 15.19 -14.58 -3.77
C ASN A 26 15.15 -13.03 -3.75
N GLU A 27 14.60 -12.41 -4.79
CA GLU A 27 14.51 -10.95 -4.90
C GLU A 27 13.06 -10.51 -4.79
N PHE A 28 12.84 -9.45 -4.01
CA PHE A 28 11.52 -8.91 -3.74
C PHE A 28 11.49 -7.41 -4.04
N ALA A 29 10.38 -6.92 -4.57
CA ALA A 29 10.16 -5.50 -4.80
C ALA A 29 8.76 -5.09 -4.32
N ILE A 30 8.65 -3.89 -3.74
CA ILE A 30 7.42 -3.36 -3.12
C ILE A 30 7.28 -1.87 -3.38
N GLY A 31 6.04 -1.37 -3.35
CA GLY A 31 5.73 0.04 -3.52
C GLY A 31 5.65 0.47 -5.00
N ASP A 32 5.78 1.78 -5.23
CA ASP A 32 5.50 2.43 -6.51
C ASP A 32 6.44 2.00 -7.64
N ILE A 33 7.57 1.37 -7.31
CA ILE A 33 8.50 0.80 -8.29
C ILE A 33 7.94 -0.45 -8.99
N THR A 34 6.89 -1.08 -8.45
CA THR A 34 6.35 -2.35 -8.95
C THR A 34 5.21 -2.18 -9.94
N ASN A 35 4.94 -3.20 -10.74
CA ASN A 35 3.82 -3.25 -11.67
C ASN A 35 2.47 -3.60 -11.01
N ILE A 36 2.44 -3.90 -9.71
CA ILE A 36 1.19 -4.10 -8.98
C ILE A 36 0.55 -2.72 -8.75
N PRO A 37 -0.73 -2.52 -9.11
CA PRO A 37 -1.43 -1.27 -8.86
C PRO A 37 -1.47 -1.03 -7.35
N PHE A 38 -0.57 -0.17 -6.88
CA PHE A 38 -0.54 0.24 -5.50
C PHE A 38 -1.60 1.32 -5.33
N ILE A 39 -2.76 0.95 -4.79
CA ILE A 39 -3.74 1.94 -4.33
C ILE A 39 -3.09 2.65 -3.14
N SER A 40 -2.39 3.74 -3.46
CA SER A 40 -1.75 4.66 -2.53
C SER A 40 -2.84 5.45 -1.82
N LEU A 41 -3.59 4.75 -0.98
CA LEU A 41 -4.43 5.36 0.02
C LEU A 41 -4.05 4.71 1.34
N SER A 42 -3.52 5.52 2.25
CA SER A 42 -3.04 5.28 3.64
C SER A 42 -3.78 4.23 4.50
N PHE A 43 -4.89 3.69 4.01
CA PHE A 43 -5.72 2.68 4.61
C PHE A 43 -5.31 1.22 4.29
N ASN A 44 -4.87 0.93 3.05
CA ASN A 44 -4.58 -0.45 2.60
C ASN A 44 -3.08 -0.82 2.62
N LEU A 45 -2.19 0.17 2.73
CA LEU A 45 -0.73 -0.02 2.81
C LEU A 45 -0.28 -1.05 3.88
N PRO A 46 -0.86 -1.14 5.08
CA PRO A 46 -0.37 -2.06 6.11
C PRO A 46 -0.39 -3.54 5.67
N ASN A 47 -1.33 -3.91 4.79
CA ASN A 47 -1.53 -5.29 4.39
C ASN A 47 -0.54 -5.75 3.32
N SER A 48 -0.21 -4.88 2.35
CA SER A 48 0.74 -5.20 1.28
C SER A 48 2.15 -5.44 1.81
N TYR A 49 2.66 -4.54 2.66
CA TYR A 49 3.98 -4.70 3.27
C TYR A 49 4.07 -5.91 4.20
N SER A 50 2.99 -6.19 4.94
CA SER A 50 2.91 -7.36 5.82
C SER A 50 3.07 -8.67 5.05
N THR A 51 2.47 -8.79 3.86
CA THR A 51 2.63 -9.97 2.99
C THR A 51 4.08 -10.16 2.54
N ALA A 52 4.74 -9.11 2.05
CA ALA A 52 6.16 -9.20 1.65
C ALA A 52 7.07 -9.60 2.82
N VAL A 53 6.90 -8.97 3.99
CA VAL A 53 7.67 -9.29 5.20
C VAL A 53 7.46 -10.74 5.65
N LYS A 54 6.21 -11.23 5.64
CA LYS A 54 5.91 -12.63 5.97
C LYS A 54 6.60 -13.58 5.00
N ASN A 55 6.56 -13.28 3.70
CA ASN A 55 7.19 -14.11 2.67
C ASN A 55 8.71 -14.14 2.81
N ILE A 56 9.35 -13.00 3.07
CA ILE A 56 10.79 -12.93 3.35
C ILE A 56 11.14 -13.78 4.59
N LYS A 57 10.37 -13.68 5.68
CA LYS A 57 10.59 -14.50 6.89
C LYS A 57 10.46 -16.01 6.63
N VAL A 58 9.46 -16.41 5.84
CA VAL A 58 9.29 -17.81 5.42
C VAL A 58 10.49 -18.28 4.60
N MET A 59 11.03 -17.45 3.71
CA MET A 59 12.20 -17.79 2.91
C MET A 59 13.47 -17.90 3.75
N ILE A 60 13.71 -16.94 4.67
CA ILE A 60 14.87 -16.96 5.59
C ILE A 60 14.86 -18.20 6.48
N SER A 61 13.68 -18.64 6.93
CA SER A 61 13.53 -19.83 7.79
C SER A 61 13.60 -21.17 7.04
N GLY A 62 13.91 -21.18 5.74
CA GLY A 62 13.94 -22.41 4.92
C GLY A 62 12.56 -23.02 4.69
N GLY A 63 11.49 -22.23 4.87
CA GLY A 63 10.12 -22.66 4.70
C GLY A 63 9.80 -23.06 3.25
N LYS A 64 8.92 -24.05 3.08
CA LYS A 64 8.44 -24.48 1.76
C LYS A 64 7.61 -23.37 1.10
N ARG A 65 7.72 -23.24 -0.23
CA ARG A 65 6.96 -22.26 -1.05
C ARG A 65 5.44 -22.29 -0.83
N LYS A 66 4.88 -23.44 -0.47
CA LYS A 66 3.44 -23.59 -0.14
C LYS A 66 2.98 -22.77 1.08
N LYS A 67 3.92 -22.19 1.84
CA LYS A 67 3.63 -21.33 3.00
C LYS A 67 3.69 -19.83 2.68
N LEU A 68 3.95 -19.43 1.43
CA LEU A 68 3.96 -18.02 1.04
C LEU A 68 2.54 -17.44 1.07
N SER A 69 2.41 -16.24 1.61
CA SER A 69 1.19 -15.46 1.61
C SER A 69 1.02 -14.79 0.24
N THR A 70 -0.17 -14.90 -0.32
CA THR A 70 -0.58 -14.19 -1.55
C THR A 70 -1.10 -12.80 -1.19
N TYR A 71 -0.67 -11.79 -1.93
CA TYR A 71 -1.25 -10.46 -1.87
C TYR A 71 -2.54 -10.42 -2.70
N LYS A 72 -3.63 -9.99 -2.08
CA LYS A 72 -4.89 -9.72 -2.78
C LYS A 72 -5.14 -8.21 -2.72
N PRO A 73 -5.14 -7.50 -3.86
CA PRO A 73 -5.52 -6.10 -3.89
C PRO A 73 -6.90 -5.93 -3.27
N GLY A 74 -7.03 -4.97 -2.35
CA GLY A 74 -8.32 -4.57 -1.80
C GLY A 74 -9.12 -3.72 -2.79
N SER A 75 -10.35 -3.39 -2.43
CA SER A 75 -11.19 -2.50 -3.23
C SER A 75 -10.52 -1.14 -3.50
N GLU A 76 -10.64 -0.65 -4.73
CA GLU A 76 -10.20 0.69 -5.14
C GLU A 76 -11.04 1.74 -4.42
N ILE A 77 -10.44 2.33 -3.39
CA ILE A 77 -10.99 3.48 -2.68
C ILE A 77 -9.97 4.60 -2.82
N ALA A 78 -10.42 5.76 -3.28
CA ALA A 78 -9.60 6.96 -3.41
C ALA A 78 -10.31 8.13 -2.72
N ILE A 79 -9.58 8.93 -1.93
CA ILE A 79 -10.12 10.15 -1.33
C ILE A 79 -9.20 11.31 -1.70
N VAL A 80 -9.73 12.33 -2.35
CA VAL A 80 -9.01 13.52 -2.81
C VAL A 80 -9.58 14.74 -2.11
N SER A 81 -8.75 15.52 -1.44
CA SER A 81 -9.17 16.76 -0.76
C SER A 81 -9.44 17.88 -1.78
N LEU A 82 -10.55 18.60 -1.60
CA LEU A 82 -10.92 19.81 -2.34
C LEU A 82 -10.78 21.05 -1.43
N GLY A 83 -9.58 21.25 -0.88
CA GLY A 83 -9.31 22.33 0.09
C GLY A 83 -9.60 21.94 1.56
N ARG A 84 -9.62 22.94 2.45
CA ARG A 84 -9.58 22.71 3.91
C ARG A 84 -10.83 22.05 4.49
N LYS A 85 -11.97 22.14 3.81
CA LYS A 85 -13.28 21.71 4.33
C LYS A 85 -14.05 20.77 3.39
N ASP A 86 -13.43 20.34 2.29
CA ASP A 86 -14.14 19.56 1.26
C ASP A 86 -13.25 18.46 0.68
N SER A 87 -13.86 17.42 0.11
CA SER A 87 -13.17 16.34 -0.57
C SER A 87 -14.14 15.49 -1.40
N VAL A 88 -13.57 14.71 -2.31
CA VAL A 88 -14.24 13.66 -3.07
C VAL A 88 -13.73 12.31 -2.58
N ALA A 89 -14.64 11.39 -2.29
CA ALA A 89 -14.34 9.99 -2.03
C ALA A 89 -14.95 9.11 -3.13
N GLN A 90 -14.12 8.33 -3.80
CA GLN A 90 -14.52 7.31 -4.76
C GLN A 90 -14.47 5.94 -4.08
N PHE A 91 -15.59 5.24 -4.07
CA PHE A 91 -15.72 3.83 -3.70
C PHE A 91 -16.08 3.00 -4.95
N PRO A 92 -15.99 1.66 -4.90
CA PRO A 92 -16.25 0.82 -6.08
C PRO A 92 -17.63 1.00 -6.72
N PHE A 93 -18.65 1.41 -5.94
CA PHE A 93 -20.03 1.54 -6.41
C PHE A 93 -20.63 2.93 -6.17
N VAL A 94 -19.91 3.86 -5.54
CA VAL A 94 -20.45 5.17 -5.16
C VAL A 94 -19.36 6.23 -5.10
N THR A 95 -19.70 7.45 -5.54
CA THR A 95 -18.86 8.65 -5.38
C THR A 95 -19.57 9.60 -4.43
N VAL A 96 -18.85 10.06 -3.41
CA VAL A 96 -19.37 11.00 -2.41
C VAL A 96 -18.55 12.28 -2.44
N VAL A 97 -19.22 13.43 -2.51
CA VAL A 97 -18.59 14.76 -2.52
C VAL A 97 -19.15 15.57 -1.34
N GLY A 98 -18.29 16.33 -0.66
CA GLY A 98 -18.72 17.29 0.35
C GLY A 98 -17.90 17.27 1.64
N CYS A 99 -18.44 17.97 2.65
CA CYS A 99 -17.79 18.18 3.95
C CYS A 99 -17.62 16.88 4.78
N LEU A 100 -18.41 15.83 4.51
CA LEU A 100 -18.35 14.52 5.19
C LEU A 100 -17.01 13.78 4.96
N PRO A 101 -16.59 13.49 3.71
CA PRO A 101 -15.24 12.99 3.46
C PRO A 101 -14.17 14.05 3.79
N GLY A 102 -14.55 15.35 3.74
CA GLY A 102 -13.71 16.47 4.14
C GLY A 102 -13.26 16.32 5.59
N LEU A 103 -14.14 15.95 6.52
CA LEU A 103 -13.82 15.72 7.93
C LEU A 103 -12.89 14.52 8.19
N ILE A 104 -12.93 13.49 7.34
CA ILE A 104 -12.08 12.29 7.47
C ILE A 104 -10.65 12.60 7.03
N LYS A 105 -10.47 13.38 5.96
CA LYS A 105 -9.14 13.73 5.43
C LYS A 105 -8.56 15.01 6.05
N SER A 106 -9.37 16.05 6.30
CA SER A 106 -8.88 17.39 6.69
C SER A 106 -8.49 17.56 8.16
N LYS A 107 -8.96 16.71 9.08
CA LYS A 107 -8.62 16.89 10.51
C LYS A 107 -7.22 16.44 10.87
N ASP A 108 -6.77 15.32 10.32
CA ASP A 108 -5.51 14.70 10.74
C ASP A 108 -4.89 13.82 9.63
N LEU A 109 -5.51 13.70 8.44
CA LEU A 109 -4.97 12.93 7.31
C LEU A 109 -4.52 11.49 7.68
N PHE A 110 -5.15 10.86 8.68
CA PHE A 110 -4.76 9.57 9.29
C PHE A 110 -3.42 9.56 10.05
N VAL A 111 -2.82 10.70 10.37
CA VAL A 111 -1.53 10.83 11.07
C VAL A 111 -1.62 10.23 12.48
N GLY A 112 -2.63 10.56 13.27
CA GLY A 112 -2.85 10.02 14.61
C GLY A 112 -3.10 8.51 14.60
N LYS A 113 -3.82 7.98 13.58
CA LYS A 113 -3.98 6.53 13.38
C LYS A 113 -2.65 5.86 13.04
N THR A 114 -1.87 6.47 12.16
CA THR A 114 -0.52 5.98 11.78
C THR A 114 0.44 6.02 12.96
N ARG A 115 0.44 7.11 13.75
CA ARG A 115 1.26 7.27 14.96
C ARG A 115 0.90 6.20 16.00
N LYS A 116 -0.39 6.00 16.28
CA LYS A 116 -0.85 4.92 17.18
C LYS A 116 -0.42 3.54 16.68
N ALA A 117 -0.54 3.26 15.38
CA ALA A 117 -0.09 2.00 14.78
C ALA A 117 1.44 1.80 14.86
N ARG A 118 2.21 2.87 15.04
CA ARG A 118 3.67 2.85 15.22
C ARG A 118 4.08 3.00 16.70
N GLY A 119 3.15 2.94 17.65
CA GLY A 119 3.43 3.07 19.08
C GLY A 119 3.70 4.50 19.57
N LEU A 120 3.37 5.51 18.76
CA LEU A 120 3.59 6.92 19.07
C LEU A 120 2.30 7.59 19.59
N SER A 121 2.45 8.65 20.40
CA SER A 121 1.33 9.46 20.89
C SER A 121 0.48 9.99 19.73
N PRO A 122 -0.85 9.85 19.75
CA PRO A 122 -1.72 10.28 18.65
C PRO A 122 -1.98 11.79 18.62
N LYS A 123 -1.57 12.55 19.63
CA LYS A 123 -1.73 14.01 19.66
C LYS A 123 -0.74 14.67 18.69
N LEU A 124 -1.23 15.54 17.80
CA LEU A 124 -0.39 16.50 17.11
C LEU A 124 0.17 17.47 18.16
N VAL A 125 1.49 17.70 18.16
CA VAL A 125 2.09 18.75 18.99
C VAL A 125 1.48 20.06 18.50
N GLN A 126 0.74 20.75 19.37
CA GLN A 126 0.28 22.12 19.10
C GLN A 126 1.55 22.98 19.07
N GLY A 127 1.95 23.42 17.88
CA GLY A 127 2.89 24.52 17.69
C GLY A 127 2.15 25.84 17.75
#